data_AF-A0A2A3HIB0-F1
#
_entry.id   AF-A0A2A3HIB0-F1
#
_cell.length_a   1.000
_cell.length_b   1.000
_cell.length_c   1.000
_cell.angle_alpha   90.00
_cell.angle_beta   90.00
_cell.angle_gamma   90.00
#
_symmetry.space_group_name_H-M   'P 1'
#
loop_
_entity.id
_entity.type
_entity.pdbx_description
1 polymer ?
#
loop_
_entity_poly.entity_id
_entity_poly.type
_entity_poly.pdbx_seq_one_letter_code
_entity_poly.pdbx_strand_id
1 'polypeptide(L)'
;MPKLINQKPSMAEKKRPLAEEKSKKGTSNGKLRHDLYAKLLQRIDSSIEQGFYLEAVTLEESFIADRLESYAYYKKLCGIKKNLGDLLRPLSTDPEFSKDLHSEIDSWRKNRNAVLHEMAKFDVGEEADWDEKYSKAKNVAEHGKKLLRKTDKEILRLRMKTSSLNSKESK
;
A
#
# COMPACT_ATOMS: atom_id res chain seq x y z
N MET A 1 49.30 15.92 12.74
CA MET A 1 47.88 16.37 12.81
C MET A 1 47.54 17.18 11.57
N PRO A 2 46.86 16.61 10.57
CA PRO A 2 46.10 17.37 9.59
C PRO A 2 44.59 17.17 9.83
N LYS A 3 43.86 18.27 10.06
CA LYS A 3 42.40 18.28 10.08
C LYS A 3 41.90 18.17 8.64
N LEU A 4 41.33 17.03 8.27
CA LEU A 4 40.54 16.91 7.04
C LEU A 4 39.12 17.40 7.33
N ILE A 5 38.84 18.60 6.83
CA ILE A 5 37.49 19.09 6.57
C ILE A 5 36.90 18.17 5.51
N ASN A 6 35.76 17.53 5.78
CA ASN A 6 34.87 17.14 4.70
C ASN A 6 33.43 17.44 5.09
N GLN A 7 32.91 18.49 4.45
CA GLN A 7 31.54 18.93 4.53
C GLN A 7 30.63 17.91 3.83
N LYS A 8 29.46 17.64 4.42
CA LYS A 8 28.42 16.76 3.90
C LYS A 8 28.03 17.12 2.45
N PRO A 9 27.66 16.16 1.59
CA PRO A 9 26.62 16.42 0.62
C PRO A 9 25.26 16.30 1.33
N SER A 10 24.60 17.45 1.50
CA SER A 10 23.17 17.57 1.78
C SER A 10 22.40 16.83 0.68
N MET A 11 21.91 15.63 0.98
CA MET A 11 20.94 14.94 0.14
C MET A 11 19.63 15.69 0.28
N ALA A 12 19.45 16.71 -0.56
CA ALA A 12 18.14 17.26 -0.85
C ALA A 12 17.22 16.08 -1.18
N GLU A 13 16.25 15.81 -0.29
CA GLU A 13 15.15 14.89 -0.57
C GLU A 13 14.56 15.33 -1.91
N LYS A 14 14.78 14.52 -2.95
CA LYS A 14 14.08 14.69 -4.22
C LYS A 14 12.59 14.56 -3.91
N LYS A 15 11.91 15.69 -3.73
CA LYS A 15 10.46 15.78 -3.61
C LYS A 15 9.87 15.00 -4.79
N ARG A 16 9.21 13.89 -4.51
CA ARG A 16 8.36 13.20 -5.49
C ARG A 16 7.39 14.25 -6.03
N PRO A 17 7.35 14.54 -7.34
CA PRO A 17 6.35 15.45 -7.90
C PRO A 17 5.03 14.68 -7.91
N LEU A 18 4.34 14.66 -6.77
CA LEU A 18 3.06 13.99 -6.62
C LEU A 18 2.05 14.98 -6.03
N ALA A 19 1.11 15.35 -6.90
CA ALA A 19 -0.19 15.96 -6.60
C ALA A 19 -0.27 17.44 -6.19
N GLU A 20 0.77 18.26 -6.35
CA GLU A 20 0.63 19.73 -6.19
C GLU A 20 0.45 20.51 -7.51
N GLU A 21 0.58 19.86 -8.67
CA GLU A 21 0.13 20.48 -9.91
C GLU A 21 -1.40 20.42 -9.97
N LYS A 22 -2.01 21.55 -9.57
CA LYS A 22 -3.44 21.87 -9.64
C LYS A 22 -4.14 21.06 -10.74
N SER A 23 -4.88 20.03 -10.32
CA SER A 23 -5.72 19.22 -11.19
C SER A 23 -6.78 20.11 -11.85
N LYS A 24 -6.49 20.63 -13.05
CA LYS A 24 -7.54 20.99 -14.00
C LYS A 24 -8.32 19.71 -14.31
N LYS A 25 -9.65 19.76 -14.23
CA LYS A 25 -10.53 18.64 -14.65
C LYS A 25 -10.08 18.16 -16.04
N GLY A 26 -9.64 16.91 -16.15
CA GLY A 26 -9.21 16.29 -17.41
C GLY A 26 -7.69 16.12 -17.63
N THR A 27 -6.84 16.13 -16.60
CA THR A 27 -5.39 15.92 -16.79
C THR A 27 -5.03 14.46 -17.12
N SER A 28 -4.09 14.29 -18.05
CA SER A 28 -3.48 13.01 -18.50
C SER A 28 -3.10 12.05 -17.36
N ASN A 29 -2.72 12.59 -16.21
CA ASN A 29 -2.28 11.83 -15.03
C ASN A 29 -3.37 10.96 -14.40
N GLY A 30 -4.63 11.39 -14.45
CA GLY A 30 -5.75 10.60 -13.92
C GLY A 30 -6.00 9.34 -14.75
N LYS A 31 -5.98 9.48 -16.08
CA LYS A 31 -6.10 8.37 -17.02
C LYS A 31 -4.91 7.42 -16.91
N LEU A 32 -3.68 7.95 -16.87
CA LEU A 32 -2.47 7.15 -16.70
C LEU A 32 -2.50 6.29 -15.43
N ARG A 33 -2.95 6.87 -14.30
CA ARG A 33 -3.09 6.12 -13.04
C ARG A 33 -4.15 5.02 -13.14
N HIS A 34 -5.30 5.33 -13.75
CA HIS A 34 -6.36 4.34 -13.98
C HIS A 34 -5.85 3.16 -14.83
N ASP A 35 -5.16 3.44 -15.93
CA ASP A 35 -4.62 2.42 -16.83
C ASP A 35 -3.53 1.57 -16.15
N LEU A 36 -2.69 2.21 -15.32
CA LEU A 36 -1.67 1.49 -14.53
C LEU A 36 -2.32 0.55 -13.52
N TYR A 37 -3.35 1.00 -12.81
CA TYR A 37 -4.09 0.17 -11.86
C TYR A 37 -4.80 -1.00 -12.56
N ALA A 38 -5.39 -0.78 -13.74
CA ALA A 38 -6.02 -1.85 -14.51
C ALA A 38 -5.00 -2.94 -14.88
N LYS A 39 -3.82 -2.56 -15.37
CA LYS A 39 -2.73 -3.50 -15.68
C LYS A 39 -2.20 -4.23 -14.45
N LEU A 40 -2.05 -3.52 -13.33
CA LEU A 40 -1.61 -4.12 -12.07
C LEU A 40 -2.61 -5.17 -11.58
N LEU A 41 -3.91 -4.88 -11.63
CA LEU A 41 -4.96 -5.82 -11.26
C LEU A 41 -4.97 -7.05 -12.16
N GLN A 42 -4.83 -6.85 -13.47
CA GLN A 42 -4.70 -7.97 -14.41
C GLN A 42 -3.48 -8.83 -14.09
N ARG A 43 -2.34 -8.21 -13.73
CA ARG A 43 -1.13 -8.96 -13.35
C ARG A 43 -1.34 -9.75 -12.07
N ILE A 44 -1.97 -9.18 -11.04
CA ILE A 44 -2.33 -9.90 -9.80
C ILE A 44 -3.16 -11.14 -10.14
N ASP A 45 -4.20 -10.97 -10.98
CA ASP A 45 -5.08 -12.07 -11.37
C ASP A 45 -4.30 -13.19 -12.07
N SER A 46 -3.48 -12.83 -13.07
CA SER A 46 -2.63 -13.79 -13.78
C SER A 46 -1.59 -14.45 -12.88
N SER A 47 -1.00 -13.73 -11.93
CA SER A 47 -0.02 -14.29 -10.98
C SER A 47 -0.70 -15.29 -10.04
N ILE A 48 -1.91 -15.03 -9.55
CA ILE A 48 -2.65 -16.00 -8.73
C ILE A 48 -3.02 -17.24 -9.55
N GLU A 49 -3.54 -17.06 -10.77
CA GLU A 49 -3.93 -18.17 -11.65
C GLU A 49 -2.75 -19.09 -12.03
N GLN A 50 -1.57 -18.50 -12.26
CA GLN A 50 -0.35 -19.23 -12.61
C GLN A 50 0.41 -19.75 -11.38
N GLY A 51 -0.11 -19.51 -10.18
CA GLY A 51 0.53 -19.95 -8.92
C GLY A 51 1.71 -19.10 -8.48
N PHE A 52 1.95 -17.92 -9.06
CA PHE A 52 2.95 -16.93 -8.63
C PHE A 52 2.46 -16.10 -7.43
N TYR A 53 2.13 -16.76 -6.31
CA TYR A 53 1.48 -16.12 -5.16
C TYR A 53 2.35 -15.04 -4.50
N LEU A 54 3.67 -15.23 -4.42
CA LEU A 54 4.57 -14.23 -3.83
C LEU A 54 4.59 -12.94 -4.67
N GLU A 55 4.56 -13.05 -6.00
CA GLU A 55 4.46 -11.88 -6.88
C GLU A 55 3.14 -11.14 -6.64
N ALA A 56 2.01 -11.87 -6.64
CA ALA A 56 0.70 -11.29 -6.36
C ALA A 56 0.69 -10.52 -5.03
N VAL A 57 1.21 -11.12 -3.96
CA VAL A 57 1.34 -10.51 -2.64
C VAL A 57 2.14 -9.20 -2.68
N THR A 58 3.25 -9.15 -3.41
CA THR A 58 4.04 -7.91 -3.53
C THR A 58 3.33 -6.80 -4.30
N LEU A 59 2.60 -7.16 -5.37
CA LEU A 59 1.82 -6.20 -6.16
C LEU A 59 0.64 -5.65 -5.34
N GLU A 60 -0.01 -6.51 -4.56
CA GLU A 60 -1.09 -6.15 -3.64
C GLU A 60 -0.62 -5.18 -2.56
N GLU A 61 0.54 -5.45 -1.95
CA GLU A 61 1.15 -4.52 -0.99
C GLU A 61 1.39 -3.16 -1.62
N SER A 62 2.02 -3.12 -2.80
CA SER A 62 2.33 -1.86 -3.49
C SER A 62 1.06 -1.05 -3.75
N PHE A 63 -0.02 -1.71 -4.18
CA PHE A 63 -1.28 -1.03 -4.45
C PHE A 63 -1.92 -0.53 -3.16
N ILE A 64 -2.08 -1.39 -2.13
CA ILE A 64 -2.69 -1.02 -0.86
C ILE A 64 -1.91 0.16 -0.24
N ALA A 65 -0.59 0.09 -0.23
CA ALA A 65 0.27 1.16 0.29
C ALA A 65 0.05 2.48 -0.47
N ASP A 66 -0.01 2.48 -1.80
CA ASP A 66 -0.29 3.70 -2.59
C ASP A 66 -1.66 4.31 -2.26
N ARG A 67 -2.70 3.48 -2.08
CA ARG A 67 -4.04 3.97 -1.71
C ARG A 67 -4.05 4.60 -0.32
N LEU A 68 -3.43 3.94 0.66
CA LEU A 68 -3.34 4.43 2.03
C LEU A 68 -2.47 5.69 2.12
N GLU A 69 -1.31 5.70 1.46
CA GLU A 69 -0.42 6.87 1.38
C GLU A 69 -1.15 8.07 0.78
N SER A 70 -1.87 7.85 -0.32
CA SER A 70 -2.61 8.93 -0.98
C SER A 70 -3.73 9.50 -0.11
N TYR A 71 -4.35 8.70 0.76
CA TYR A 71 -5.34 9.17 1.71
C TYR A 71 -4.71 9.85 2.93
N ALA A 72 -3.67 9.27 3.51
CA ALA A 72 -2.96 9.86 4.64
C ALA A 72 -2.34 11.23 4.28
N TYR A 73 -1.81 11.35 3.07
CA TYR A 73 -1.35 12.63 2.52
C TYR A 73 -2.48 13.65 2.40
N TYR A 74 -3.63 13.25 1.86
CA TYR A 74 -4.81 14.12 1.74
C TYR A 74 -5.30 14.64 3.09
N LYS A 75 -5.30 13.79 4.13
CA LYS A 75 -5.65 14.16 5.51
C LYS A 75 -4.50 14.81 6.29
N LYS A 76 -3.32 15.00 5.67
CA LYS A 76 -2.10 15.53 6.31
C LYS A 76 -1.67 14.75 7.56
N LEU A 77 -1.94 13.45 7.59
CA LEU A 77 -1.67 12.59 8.75
C LEU A 77 -0.19 12.17 8.83
N CYS A 78 0.50 12.07 7.70
CA CYS A 78 1.92 11.77 7.66
C CYS A 78 2.57 12.26 6.35
N GLY A 79 3.89 12.42 6.38
CA GLY A 79 4.71 12.55 5.17
C GLY A 79 4.90 11.21 4.45
N ILE A 80 5.69 11.19 3.38
CA ILE A 80 6.01 9.97 2.60
C ILE A 80 6.58 8.89 3.55
N LYS A 81 5.88 7.75 3.68
CA LYS A 81 6.30 6.60 4.50
C LYS A 81 6.71 5.42 3.61
N LYS A 82 7.62 4.59 4.11
CA LYS A 82 8.30 3.54 3.31
C LYS A 82 7.65 2.16 3.40
N ASN A 83 6.87 1.87 4.43
CA ASN A 83 6.27 0.54 4.63
C ASN A 83 4.83 0.62 5.15
N LEU A 84 4.09 -0.47 4.97
CA LEU A 84 2.67 -0.55 5.29
C LEU A 84 2.37 -0.36 6.79
N GLY A 85 3.26 -0.79 7.69
CA GLY A 85 3.08 -0.62 9.14
C GLY A 85 3.12 0.85 9.56
N ASP A 86 4.03 1.63 8.98
CA ASP A 86 4.15 3.06 9.25
C ASP A 86 2.98 3.87 8.65
N LEU A 87 2.37 3.36 7.57
CA LEU A 87 1.15 3.95 6.97
C LEU A 87 -0.10 3.68 7.81
N LEU A 88 -0.23 2.49 8.40
CA LEU A 88 -1.40 2.11 9.20
C LEU A 88 -1.47 2.84 10.55
N ARG A 89 -0.33 3.19 11.15
CA ARG A 89 -0.28 3.81 12.48
C ARG A 89 -1.08 5.12 12.59
N PRO A 90 -0.91 6.12 11.72
CA PRO A 90 -1.72 7.34 11.80
C PRO A 90 -3.19 7.11 11.43
N LEU A 91 -3.49 6.07 10.64
CA LEU A 91 -4.86 5.74 10.23
C LEU A 91 -5.67 5.08 11.34
N SER A 92 -5.03 4.48 12.36
CA SER A 92 -5.75 3.90 13.51
C SER A 92 -6.47 4.96 14.36
N THR A 93 -5.97 6.19 14.32
CA THR A 93 -6.53 7.33 15.06
C THR A 93 -7.47 8.18 14.22
N ASP A 94 -7.58 7.94 12.91
CA ASP A 94 -8.48 8.67 12.04
C ASP A 94 -9.93 8.20 12.26
N PRO A 95 -10.85 9.05 12.76
CA PRO A 95 -12.23 8.66 13.04
C PRO A 95 -13.03 8.34 11.77
N GLU A 96 -12.61 8.80 10.59
CA GLU A 96 -13.33 8.53 9.34
C GLU A 96 -12.94 7.20 8.70
N PHE A 97 -11.73 6.71 8.98
CA PHE A 97 -11.22 5.47 8.43
C PHE A 97 -11.81 4.25 9.15
N SER A 98 -12.27 3.26 8.40
CA SER A 98 -12.84 2.03 8.98
C SER A 98 -11.84 1.29 9.88
N LYS A 99 -12.18 1.13 11.17
CA LYS A 99 -11.40 0.36 12.16
C LYS A 99 -11.33 -1.13 11.82
N ASP A 100 -12.42 -1.68 11.27
CA ASP A 100 -12.47 -3.07 10.83
C ASP A 100 -11.50 -3.29 9.67
N LEU A 101 -11.55 -2.40 8.67
CA LEU A 101 -10.62 -2.46 7.54
C LEU A 101 -9.18 -2.26 7.99
N HIS A 102 -8.92 -1.32 8.92
CA HIS A 102 -7.59 -1.15 9.51
C HIS A 102 -7.05 -2.45 10.11
N SER A 103 -7.87 -3.12 10.91
CA SER A 103 -7.53 -4.38 11.57
C SER A 103 -7.32 -5.52 10.57
N GLU A 104 -8.16 -5.60 9.53
CA GLU A 104 -7.98 -6.57 8.43
C GLU A 104 -6.65 -6.35 7.70
N ILE A 105 -6.29 -5.09 7.38
CA ILE A 105 -5.03 -4.77 6.71
C ILE A 105 -3.83 -5.09 7.61
N ASP A 106 -3.87 -4.77 8.91
CA ASP A 106 -2.77 -5.10 9.81
C ASP A 106 -2.59 -6.61 9.99
N SER A 107 -3.69 -7.36 10.07
CA SER A 107 -3.66 -8.83 10.11
C SER A 107 -3.04 -9.41 8.83
N TRP A 108 -3.51 -8.95 7.66
CA TRP A 108 -2.94 -9.36 6.38
C TRP A 108 -1.45 -8.99 6.26
N ARG A 109 -1.04 -7.79 6.71
CA ARG A 109 0.37 -7.36 6.73
C ARG A 109 1.25 -8.33 7.51
N LYS A 110 0.80 -8.81 8.67
CA LYS A 110 1.54 -9.78 9.50
C LYS A 110 1.71 -11.11 8.75
N ASN A 111 0.63 -11.64 8.18
CA ASN A 111 0.68 -12.88 7.40
C ASN A 111 1.54 -12.75 6.14
N ARG A 112 1.47 -11.60 5.47
CA ARG A 112 2.34 -11.25 4.33
C ARG A 112 3.80 -11.27 4.72
N ASN A 113 4.16 -10.64 5.84
CA ASN A 113 5.53 -10.65 6.33
C ASN A 113 6.00 -12.07 6.64
N ALA A 114 5.15 -12.90 7.25
CA ALA A 114 5.46 -14.31 7.50
C ALA A 114 5.78 -15.03 6.19
N VAL A 115 4.87 -15.04 5.20
CA VAL A 115 5.10 -15.77 3.94
C VAL A 115 6.31 -15.26 3.14
N LEU A 116 6.59 -13.95 3.15
CA LEU A 116 7.76 -13.40 2.45
C LEU A 116 9.09 -13.72 3.16
N HIS A 117 9.10 -13.77 4.49
CA HIS A 117 10.33 -13.99 5.26
C HIS A 117 10.58 -15.46 5.62
N GLU A 118 9.56 -16.30 5.69
CA GLU A 118 9.65 -17.69 6.18
C GLU A 118 9.77 -18.72 5.06
N MET A 119 9.55 -18.33 3.80
CA MET A 119 9.61 -19.26 2.66
C MET A 119 10.93 -20.03 2.62
N ALA A 120 12.05 -19.35 2.86
CA ALA A 120 13.39 -19.95 2.87
C ALA A 120 13.91 -20.36 4.27
N LYS A 121 13.16 -20.09 5.34
CA LYS A 121 13.60 -20.41 6.71
C LYS A 121 13.32 -21.88 7.04
N PHE A 122 14.18 -22.49 7.84
CA PHE A 122 13.93 -23.80 8.45
C PHE A 122 14.40 -23.73 9.90
N ASP A 123 13.64 -24.31 10.80
CA ASP A 123 14.00 -24.42 12.21
C ASP A 123 14.54 -25.82 12.52
N VAL A 124 15.51 -25.90 13.43
CA VAL A 124 16.15 -27.17 13.78
C VAL A 124 15.13 -28.07 14.47
N GLY A 125 14.81 -29.20 13.85
CA GLY A 125 13.83 -30.16 14.35
C GLY A 125 12.44 -30.05 13.72
N GLU A 126 12.23 -29.13 12.79
CA GLU A 126 11.01 -29.08 11.97
C GLU A 126 11.26 -29.63 10.56
N GLU A 127 10.29 -30.39 10.04
CA GLU A 127 10.26 -30.71 8.62
C GLU A 127 9.74 -29.49 7.85
N ALA A 128 10.60 -28.90 7.02
CA ALA A 128 10.19 -27.80 6.16
C ALA A 128 9.32 -28.32 5.01
N ASP A 129 7.99 -28.22 5.15
CA ASP A 129 7.05 -28.55 4.07
C ASP A 129 6.88 -27.36 3.11
N TRP A 130 7.39 -27.53 1.89
CA TRP A 130 7.24 -26.57 0.81
C TRP A 130 5.77 -26.34 0.46
N ASP A 131 4.97 -27.39 0.36
CA ASP A 131 3.59 -27.31 -0.10
C ASP A 131 2.71 -26.60 0.93
N GLU A 132 2.95 -26.84 2.23
CA GLU A 132 2.26 -26.11 3.30
C GLU A 132 2.57 -24.61 3.23
N LYS A 133 3.85 -24.23 3.10
CA LYS A 133 4.27 -22.82 2.98
C LYS A 133 3.71 -22.17 1.73
N TYR A 134 3.69 -22.90 0.62
CA TYR A 134 3.16 -22.40 -0.64
C TYR A 134 1.63 -22.24 -0.60
N SER A 135 0.94 -23.15 0.07
CA SER A 135 -0.50 -23.05 0.35
C SER A 135 -0.83 -21.84 1.23
N LYS A 136 0.00 -21.55 2.26
CA LYS A 136 -0.11 -20.30 3.03
C LYS A 136 0.05 -19.07 2.14
N ALA A 137 1.04 -19.05 1.24
CA ALA A 137 1.23 -17.95 0.30
C ALA A 137 0.01 -17.73 -0.62
N LYS A 138 -0.62 -18.82 -1.11
CA LYS A 138 -1.88 -18.75 -1.87
C LYS A 138 -2.99 -18.06 -1.07
N ASN A 139 -3.23 -18.50 0.16
CA ASN A 139 -4.27 -17.93 1.01
C ASN A 139 -4.03 -16.44 1.29
N VAL A 140 -2.77 -16.04 1.49
CA VAL A 140 -2.38 -14.64 1.70
C VAL A 140 -2.61 -13.80 0.45
N ALA A 141 -2.30 -14.32 -0.75
CA ALA A 141 -2.56 -13.65 -2.02
C ALA A 141 -4.07 -13.47 -2.26
N GLU A 142 -4.86 -14.54 -2.13
CA GLU A 142 -6.32 -14.45 -2.34
C GLU A 142 -7.00 -13.50 -1.35
N HIS A 143 -6.53 -13.47 -0.10
CA HIS A 143 -6.99 -12.50 0.88
C HIS A 143 -6.55 -11.07 0.53
N GLY A 144 -5.30 -10.88 0.11
CA GLY A 144 -4.76 -9.58 -0.28
C GLY A 144 -5.51 -8.96 -1.46
N LYS A 145 -5.85 -9.75 -2.49
CA LYS A 145 -6.72 -9.31 -3.60
C LYS A 145 -8.08 -8.80 -3.12
N LYS A 146 -8.74 -9.51 -2.19
CA LYS A 146 -10.03 -9.07 -1.61
C LYS A 146 -9.86 -7.76 -0.83
N LEU A 147 -8.82 -7.69 -0.01
CA LEU A 147 -8.51 -6.55 0.83
C LEU A 147 -8.18 -5.31 0.00
N LEU A 148 -7.40 -5.45 -1.06
CA LEU A 148 -7.10 -4.40 -2.04
C LEU A 148 -8.37 -3.73 -2.56
N ARG A 149 -9.37 -4.53 -2.96
CA ARG A 149 -10.66 -4.01 -3.45
C ARG A 149 -11.44 -3.29 -2.35
N LYS A 150 -11.41 -3.79 -1.11
CA LYS A 150 -12.03 -3.12 0.04
C LYS A 150 -11.35 -1.77 0.32
N THR A 151 -10.01 -1.75 0.33
CA THR A 151 -9.21 -0.53 0.53
C THR A 151 -9.52 0.51 -0.54
N ASP A 152 -9.53 0.13 -1.81
CA ASP A 152 -9.81 1.09 -2.88
C ASP A 152 -11.20 1.71 -2.75
N LYS A 153 -12.22 0.89 -2.50
CA LYS A 153 -13.60 1.34 -2.28
C LYS A 153 -13.70 2.29 -1.09
N GLU A 154 -13.03 1.99 0.01
CA GLU A 154 -13.04 2.84 1.20
C GLU A 154 -12.40 4.21 0.92
N ILE A 155 -11.24 4.23 0.26
CA ILE A 155 -10.58 5.50 -0.09
C ILE A 155 -11.43 6.33 -1.06
N LEU A 156 -12.10 5.70 -2.03
CA LEU A 156 -13.03 6.40 -2.92
C LEU A 156 -14.22 6.97 -2.16
N ARG A 157 -14.83 6.20 -1.25
CA ARG A 157 -15.93 6.65 -0.38
C ARG A 157 -15.54 7.89 0.43
N LEU A 158 -14.36 7.85 1.05
CA LEU A 158 -13.85 8.95 1.88
C LEU A 158 -13.63 10.23 1.06
N ARG A 159 -13.07 10.13 -0.14
CA ARG A 159 -12.87 11.28 -1.04
C ARG A 159 -14.19 11.90 -1.51
N MET A 160 -15.20 11.08 -1.81
CA MET A 160 -16.51 11.57 -2.23
C MET A 160 -17.23 12.30 -1.10
N LYS A 161 -17.15 11.78 0.13
CA LYS A 161 -17.74 12.40 1.32
C LYS A 161 -17.16 13.80 1.57
N THR A 162 -15.84 13.94 1.53
CA THR A 162 -15.19 15.24 1.76
C THR A 162 -15.47 16.24 0.64
N SER A 163 -15.52 15.79 -0.62
CA SER A 163 -15.88 16.65 -1.75
C SER A 163 -17.30 17.23 -1.62
N SER A 164 -18.22 16.43 -1.06
CA SER A 164 -19.61 16.84 -0.83
C SER A 164 -19.74 17.86 0.31
N LEU A 165 -18.93 17.74 1.36
CA LEU A 165 -18.90 18.68 2.49
C LEU A 165 -18.38 20.06 2.07
N ASN A 166 -17.24 20.11 1.37
CA ASN A 166 -16.65 21.38 0.91
C ASN A 166 -17.56 22.15 -0.06
N SER A 167 -18.38 21.45 -0.84
CA SER A 167 -19.35 22.07 -1.77
C SER A 167 -20.56 22.71 -1.07
N LYS A 168 -20.85 22.31 0.18
CA LYS A 168 -21.94 22.88 0.99
C LYS A 168 -21.49 24.07 1.83
N GLU A 169 -20.22 24.15 2.21
CA GLU A 169 -19.64 25.28 2.97
C GLU A 169 -19.30 26.49 2.08
N SER A 170 -19.27 26.31 0.75
CA SER A 170 -18.96 27.38 -0.22
C SER A 170 -20.21 28.04 -0.84
N LYS A 171 -21.40 27.77 -0.29
CA LYS A 171 -22.69 28.37 -0.69
C LYS A 171 -23.29 29.11 0.51
#